data_AF-A0A2P6NWY1-F1
#
_entry.id   AF-A0A2P6NWY1-F1
#
_cell.length_a   1.000
_cell.length_b   1.000
_cell.length_c   1.000
_cell.angle_alpha   90.00
_cell.angle_beta   90.00
_cell.angle_gamma   90.00
#
_symmetry.space_group_name_H-M   'P 1'
#
loop_
_entity.id
_entity.type
_entity.pdbx_description
1 polymer ?
#
loop_
_entity_poly.entity_id
_entity_poly.type
_entity_poly.pdbx_seq_one_letter_code
_entity_poly.pdbx_strand_id
1 'polypeptide(L)'
;MDHELTAFKFIFSLLLRGDLPSGGSVIDHENDDEKQTEFHLNTLWDDDQYFHEGWEYMHNYQWEVIPPVNHIQRARIWTVVRCVCSSWRQIADEVMDFRYAFHLSISECLPESLSFILTKRDPRSEPLVNTTVSSIILSDELTASKNDGDPESNLLAATVAYLSFECFIILIRDGRLTPDHRLIELAISSQSMDILSWLIDNVSIPDNEQNFRAQMFYAATRPRNATANVQIGTYLMRDSRDLFDLFLDHPLVDPNYTNDLLIQICHDANLHKLKCVLEVGRVDPGYRDSQCLFELIETKLSHMEDTSLDDERPAMLEILLKDGRADPTTRGGSLLRLEGWRKEWYHTIFMEDERARKTLLTMNIKE
;
A
#
# COMPACT_ATOMS: atom_id res chain seq x y z
N MET A 1 36.16 26.44 -10.42
CA MET A 1 36.25 25.97 -9.02
C MET A 1 35.93 27.05 -8.00
N ASP A 2 36.71 28.12 -7.80
CA ASP A 2 36.40 29.12 -6.76
C ASP A 2 35.07 29.86 -6.98
N HIS A 3 34.73 30.21 -8.22
CA HIS A 3 33.46 30.87 -8.55
C HIS A 3 32.24 29.95 -8.39
N GLU A 4 32.35 28.68 -8.77
CA GLU A 4 31.27 27.69 -8.63
C GLU A 4 31.01 27.33 -7.17
N LEU A 5 32.07 27.17 -6.38
CA LEU A 5 31.96 26.94 -4.94
C LEU A 5 31.35 28.14 -4.23
N THR A 6 31.60 29.35 -4.73
CA THR A 6 31.06 30.58 -4.16
C THR A 6 29.60 30.81 -4.56
N ALA A 7 29.24 30.55 -5.82
CA ALA A 7 27.83 30.50 -6.26
C ALA A 7 27.05 29.43 -5.49
N PHE A 8 27.65 28.26 -5.28
CA PHE A 8 27.07 27.20 -4.47
C PHE A 8 26.82 27.66 -3.03
N LYS A 9 27.83 28.22 -2.36
CA LYS A 9 27.70 28.75 -1.00
C LYS A 9 26.63 29.84 -0.90
N PHE A 10 26.55 30.71 -1.91
CA PHE A 10 25.55 31.76 -2.00
C PHE A 10 24.13 31.17 -2.13
N ILE A 11 23.91 30.27 -3.07
CA ILE A 11 22.60 29.65 -3.32
C ILE A 11 22.19 28.76 -2.16
N PHE A 12 23.13 28.00 -1.58
CA PHE A 12 22.92 27.23 -0.37
C PHE A 12 22.54 28.16 0.80
N SER A 13 23.16 29.33 0.93
CA SER A 13 22.80 30.32 1.96
C SER A 13 21.42 30.93 1.75
N LEU A 14 21.01 31.21 0.50
CA LEU A 14 19.68 31.69 0.15
C LEU A 14 18.60 30.63 0.44
N LEU A 15 18.87 29.38 0.06
CA LEU A 15 18.02 28.24 0.33
C LEU A 15 17.87 27.99 1.84
N LEU A 16 18.94 28.16 2.62
CA LEU A 16 18.91 28.05 4.08
C LEU A 16 18.11 29.18 4.75
N ARG A 17 18.09 30.39 4.17
CA ARG A 17 17.34 31.53 4.73
C ARG A 17 15.85 31.52 4.37
N GLY A 18 15.45 30.75 3.35
CA GLY A 18 14.08 30.77 2.83
C GLY A 18 13.77 32.02 2.00
N ASP A 19 14.79 32.79 1.62
CA ASP A 19 14.69 34.08 0.93
C ASP A 19 14.58 33.94 -0.60
N LEU A 20 14.11 32.80 -1.11
CA LEU A 20 13.80 32.71 -2.54
C LEU A 20 12.62 33.64 -2.82
N PRO A 21 12.71 34.53 -3.84
CA PRO A 21 11.58 35.37 -4.20
C PRO A 21 10.43 34.45 -4.60
N SER A 22 9.37 34.43 -3.78
CA SER A 22 8.10 33.82 -4.16
C SER A 22 7.64 34.54 -5.42
N GLY A 23 7.71 33.86 -6.56
CA GLY A 23 7.26 34.42 -7.84
C GLY A 23 5.87 35.01 -7.66
N GLY A 24 5.76 36.34 -7.79
CA GLY A 24 4.50 37.04 -7.64
C GLY A 24 3.52 36.51 -8.67
N SER A 25 2.34 36.05 -8.23
CA SER A 25 1.24 35.77 -9.14
C SER A 25 0.81 37.09 -9.78
N VAL A 26 1.19 37.30 -11.03
CA VAL A 26 0.49 38.25 -11.90
C VAL A 26 -0.75 37.53 -12.40
N ILE A 27 -1.89 37.88 -11.82
CA ILE A 27 -3.19 37.55 -12.38
C ILE A 27 -3.38 38.49 -13.57
N ASP A 28 -3.16 37.98 -14.78
CA ASP A 28 -3.72 38.56 -15.99
C ASP A 28 -4.78 37.61 -16.55
N HIS A 29 -5.91 38.20 -16.87
CA HIS A 29 -7.08 37.56 -17.46
C HIS A 29 -6.82 37.14 -18.93
N GLU A 30 -7.39 36.00 -19.29
CA GLU A 30 -7.74 35.56 -20.66
C GLU A 30 -6.61 35.18 -21.63
N ASN A 31 -6.35 33.87 -21.77
CA ASN A 31 -6.81 33.09 -22.92
C ASN A 31 -6.37 31.61 -22.83
N ASP A 32 -7.22 30.74 -23.36
CA ASP A 32 -7.06 29.30 -23.53
C ASP A 32 -5.75 28.93 -24.26
N ASP A 33 -4.95 28.03 -23.68
CA ASP A 33 -4.53 26.77 -24.30
C ASP A 33 -3.61 25.98 -23.35
N GLU A 34 -3.84 24.66 -23.27
CA GLU A 34 -3.07 23.67 -22.53
C GLU A 34 -1.55 23.80 -22.76
N LYS A 35 -0.82 24.26 -21.74
CA LYS A 35 0.61 23.92 -21.57
C LYS A 35 0.92 23.63 -20.11
N GLN A 36 1.43 22.42 -19.90
CA GLN A 36 2.02 21.93 -18.67
C GLN A 36 3.03 22.94 -18.12
N THR A 37 2.89 23.26 -16.83
CA THR A 37 3.83 24.08 -16.06
C THR A 37 5.09 23.27 -15.78
N GLU A 38 5.96 23.14 -16.77
CA GLU A 38 7.32 22.64 -16.59
C GLU A 38 8.17 23.76 -15.97
N PHE A 39 8.71 23.52 -14.78
CA PHE A 39 9.50 24.49 -14.03
C PHE A 39 10.85 24.72 -14.74
N HIS A 40 10.90 25.67 -15.68
CA HIS A 40 12.13 26.05 -16.36
C HIS A 40 13.01 26.91 -15.44
N LEU A 41 13.82 26.22 -14.63
CA LEU A 41 14.93 26.82 -13.90
C LEU A 41 15.98 27.44 -14.84
N ASN A 42 16.03 27.10 -16.12
CA ASN A 42 17.15 27.48 -17.00
C ASN A 42 17.20 28.95 -17.45
N THR A 43 16.15 29.76 -17.28
CA THR A 43 16.10 31.14 -17.80
C THR A 43 16.57 32.22 -16.82
N LEU A 44 16.87 31.86 -15.57
CA LEU A 44 17.33 32.79 -14.52
C LEU A 44 18.87 32.97 -14.45
N TRP A 45 19.64 32.35 -15.36
CA TRP A 45 21.07 32.09 -15.10
C TRP A 45 22.05 32.67 -16.13
N ASP A 46 21.59 33.54 -17.03
CA ASP A 46 22.44 34.20 -18.04
C ASP A 46 22.94 35.60 -17.64
N ASP A 47 22.59 36.11 -16.45
CA ASP A 47 23.02 37.44 -16.01
C ASP A 47 24.15 37.37 -14.96
N ASP A 48 25.38 37.63 -15.43
CA ASP A 48 26.60 37.86 -14.63
C ASP A 48 26.41 38.92 -13.51
N GLN A 49 25.38 39.76 -13.62
CA GLN A 49 25.05 40.79 -12.65
C GLN A 49 24.64 40.22 -11.28
N TYR A 50 23.87 39.13 -11.24
CA TYR A 50 23.45 38.50 -9.97
C TYR A 50 24.61 37.82 -9.25
N PHE A 51 25.61 37.34 -9.99
CA PHE A 51 26.82 36.77 -9.42
C PHE A 51 27.67 37.84 -8.70
N HIS A 52 27.80 39.02 -9.28
CA HIS A 52 28.61 40.11 -8.73
C HIS A 52 27.97 40.78 -7.50
N GLU A 53 26.65 40.99 -7.53
CA GLU A 53 25.90 41.55 -6.39
C GLU A 53 25.88 40.57 -5.20
N GLY A 54 25.75 39.26 -5.46
CA GLY A 54 25.88 38.22 -4.43
C GLY A 54 27.29 38.14 -3.83
N TRP A 55 28.33 38.38 -4.63
CA TRP A 55 29.74 38.36 -4.19
C TRP A 55 30.10 39.54 -3.27
N GLU A 56 29.73 40.78 -3.62
CA GLU A 56 29.97 41.96 -2.77
C GLU A 56 29.18 41.91 -1.46
N TYR A 57 27.97 41.33 -1.50
CA TYR A 57 27.15 41.13 -0.32
C TYR A 57 27.79 40.12 0.67
N MET A 58 28.41 39.06 0.18
CA MET A 58 29.07 38.04 1.00
C MET A 58 30.38 38.51 1.65
N HIS A 59 31.15 39.39 1.00
CA HIS A 59 32.42 39.86 1.56
C HIS A 59 32.22 40.85 2.73
N ASN A 60 31.04 41.45 2.83
CA ASN A 60 30.71 42.45 3.84
C ASN A 60 29.98 41.90 5.08
N TYR A 61 29.46 40.66 5.02
CA TYR A 61 28.81 40.03 6.17
C TYR A 61 29.69 38.93 6.78
N GLN A 62 30.19 39.18 7.98
CA GLN A 62 30.70 38.11 8.84
C GLN A 62 29.57 37.11 9.09
N TRP A 63 29.84 35.83 8.87
CA TRP A 63 28.91 34.68 8.96
C TRP A 63 28.39 34.38 10.38
N GLU A 64 28.23 35.40 11.22
CA GLU A 64 27.67 35.24 12.53
C GLU A 64 26.14 35.23 12.43
N VAL A 65 25.59 34.02 12.62
CA VAL A 65 24.20 33.73 12.95
C VAL A 65 23.23 33.72 11.76
N ILE A 66 23.32 32.68 10.93
CA ILE A 66 22.12 32.15 10.26
C ILE A 66 21.30 31.41 11.35
N PRO A 67 19.99 31.68 11.52
CA PRO A 67 19.17 30.94 12.48
C PRO A 67 19.25 29.43 12.17
N PRO A 68 19.13 28.54 13.16
CA PRO A 68 19.34 27.12 12.94
C PRO A 68 18.22 26.57 12.05
N VAL A 69 18.50 26.50 10.75
CA VAL A 69 17.73 25.71 9.79
C VAL A 69 17.64 24.31 10.36
N ASN A 70 16.42 23.79 10.50
CA ASN A 70 16.23 22.46 11.06
C ASN A 70 16.92 21.42 10.16
N HIS A 71 17.36 20.30 10.73
CA HIS A 71 18.16 19.32 10.00
C HIS A 71 17.43 18.75 8.76
N ILE A 72 16.09 18.75 8.78
CA ILE A 72 15.23 18.32 7.67
C ILE A 72 15.38 19.28 6.48
N GLN A 73 15.27 20.59 6.68
CA GLN A 73 15.44 21.58 5.61
C GLN A 73 16.84 21.51 4.99
N ARG A 74 17.89 21.34 5.80
CA ARG A 74 19.27 21.19 5.25
C ARG A 74 19.40 19.95 4.38
N ALA A 75 18.81 18.84 4.82
CA ALA A 75 18.86 17.61 4.06
C ALA A 75 17.99 17.71 2.78
N ARG A 76 16.85 18.43 2.80
CA ARG A 76 16.06 18.71 1.58
C ARG A 76 16.82 19.55 0.58
N ILE A 77 17.48 20.60 1.04
CA ILE A 77 18.33 21.47 0.21
C ILE A 77 19.48 20.67 -0.39
N TRP A 78 20.16 19.86 0.42
CA TRP A 78 21.22 18.96 -0.04
C TRP A 78 20.73 18.05 -1.16
N THR A 79 19.57 17.44 -0.95
CA THR A 79 18.94 16.55 -1.92
C THR A 79 18.70 17.24 -3.26
N VAL A 80 18.08 18.42 -3.24
CA VAL A 80 17.81 19.23 -4.45
C VAL A 80 19.12 19.59 -5.15
N VAL A 81 20.09 20.09 -4.39
CA VAL A 81 21.42 20.46 -4.88
C VAL A 81 22.11 19.30 -5.60
N ARG A 82 21.99 18.09 -5.05
CA ARG A 82 22.64 16.88 -5.57
C ARG A 82 22.14 16.47 -6.96
N CYS A 83 20.91 16.88 -7.29
CA CYS A 83 20.25 16.63 -8.57
C CYS A 83 20.62 17.64 -9.66
N VAL A 84 21.27 18.77 -9.32
CA VAL A 84 21.57 19.85 -10.29
C VAL A 84 22.69 19.46 -11.26
N CYS A 85 23.91 19.23 -10.76
CA CYS A 85 25.05 18.84 -11.60
C CYS A 85 26.14 18.12 -10.79
N SER A 86 27.15 17.56 -11.46
CA SER A 86 28.23 16.79 -10.83
C SER A 86 29.10 17.62 -9.86
N SER A 87 29.42 18.87 -10.21
CA SER A 87 30.21 19.76 -9.35
C SER A 87 29.48 20.09 -8.05
N TRP A 88 28.18 20.39 -8.15
CA TRP A 88 27.33 20.71 -7.00
C TRP A 88 27.12 19.52 -6.08
N ARG A 89 26.92 18.35 -6.68
CA ARG A 89 26.87 17.07 -5.98
C ARG A 89 28.11 16.87 -5.12
N GLN A 90 29.31 17.05 -5.68
CA GLN A 90 30.56 16.87 -4.94
C GLN A 90 30.66 17.82 -3.74
N ILE A 91 30.29 19.10 -3.92
CA ILE A 91 30.34 20.06 -2.83
C ILE A 91 29.33 19.69 -1.74
N ALA A 92 28.09 19.37 -2.12
CA ALA A 92 27.05 18.94 -1.20
C ALA A 92 27.49 17.73 -0.36
N ASP A 93 28.22 16.81 -0.96
CA ASP A 93 28.73 15.59 -0.34
C ASP A 93 29.77 15.84 0.75
N GLU A 94 30.53 16.93 0.64
CA GLU A 94 31.56 17.29 1.62
C GLU A 94 30.99 17.96 2.88
N VAL A 95 29.85 18.65 2.75
CA VAL A 95 29.28 19.47 3.85
C VAL A 95 28.14 18.77 4.61
N MET A 96 27.67 17.62 4.15
CA MET A 96 26.43 17.02 4.65
C MET A 96 26.62 16.08 5.83
N ASP A 97 25.70 16.17 6.79
CA ASP A 97 25.47 15.11 7.76
C ASP A 97 24.64 13.99 7.12
N PHE A 98 25.32 12.90 6.75
CA PHE A 98 24.74 11.73 6.09
C PHE A 98 23.57 11.08 6.86
N ARG A 99 23.45 11.31 8.17
CA ARG A 99 22.37 10.74 8.98
C ARG A 99 20.99 11.24 8.54
N TYR A 100 20.86 12.54 8.32
CA TYR A 100 19.59 13.15 7.89
C TYR A 100 19.37 13.01 6.39
N ALA A 101 20.44 13.01 5.60
CA ALA A 101 20.35 12.77 4.17
C ALA A 101 19.76 11.38 3.86
N PHE A 102 20.08 10.37 4.67
CA PHE A 102 19.53 9.01 4.54
C PHE A 102 18.01 8.99 4.73
N HIS A 103 17.52 9.66 5.77
CA HIS A 103 16.09 9.82 6.07
C HIS A 103 15.32 10.35 4.87
N LEU A 104 15.76 11.51 4.37
CA LEU A 104 15.06 12.18 3.30
C LEU A 104 15.17 11.48 1.97
N SER A 105 16.30 10.80 1.71
CA SER A 105 16.42 10.01 0.47
C SER A 105 15.40 8.87 0.45
N ILE A 106 15.03 8.34 1.61
CA ILE A 106 13.95 7.35 1.74
C ILE A 106 12.59 8.03 1.64
N SER A 107 12.31 9.06 2.45
CA SER A 107 10.98 9.67 2.52
C SER A 107 10.58 10.41 1.25
N GLU A 108 11.54 10.97 0.52
CA GLU A 108 11.32 11.69 -0.73
C GLU A 108 11.56 10.79 -1.97
N CYS A 109 11.77 9.47 -1.77
CA CYS A 109 11.92 8.47 -2.83
C CYS A 109 13.06 8.74 -3.84
N LEU A 110 14.28 8.98 -3.34
CA LEU A 110 15.43 9.41 -4.16
C LEU A 110 16.54 8.35 -4.21
N PRO A 111 16.44 7.38 -5.14
CA PRO A 111 17.31 6.22 -5.17
C PRO A 111 18.78 6.55 -5.42
N GLU A 112 19.10 7.55 -6.24
CA GLU A 112 20.50 7.94 -6.51
C GLU A 112 21.17 8.53 -5.27
N SER A 113 20.43 9.37 -4.54
CA SER A 113 20.88 9.96 -3.28
C SER A 113 21.08 8.87 -2.23
N LEU A 114 20.11 7.96 -2.11
CA LEU A 114 20.19 6.82 -1.20
C LEU A 114 21.40 5.93 -1.51
N SER A 115 21.57 5.52 -2.77
CA SER A 115 22.70 4.68 -3.21
C SER A 115 24.04 5.35 -2.88
N PHE A 116 24.18 6.64 -3.18
CA PHE A 116 25.39 7.36 -2.83
C PHE A 116 25.65 7.39 -1.32
N ILE A 117 24.64 7.70 -0.51
CA ILE A 117 24.79 7.76 0.95
C ILE A 117 25.26 6.41 1.50
N LEU A 118 24.76 5.31 0.94
CA LEU A 118 25.19 3.96 1.31
C LEU A 118 26.67 3.71 0.98
N THR A 119 27.20 4.25 -0.13
CA THR A 119 28.64 4.13 -0.47
C THR A 119 29.57 4.89 0.48
N LYS A 120 29.08 5.93 1.17
CA LYS A 120 29.91 6.80 2.02
C LYS A 120 29.97 6.34 3.47
N ARG A 121 29.29 5.26 3.81
CA ARG A 121 28.88 5.03 5.19
C ARG A 121 29.92 4.25 6.02
N ASP A 122 30.18 4.77 7.22
CA ASP A 122 30.90 4.12 8.31
C ASP A 122 30.03 2.97 8.89
N PRO A 123 30.56 1.74 9.01
CA PRO A 123 29.87 0.59 9.60
C PRO A 123 29.19 0.87 10.95
N ARG A 124 29.68 1.84 11.72
CA ARG A 124 29.15 2.19 13.06
C ARG A 124 27.80 2.91 13.04
N SER A 125 27.26 3.20 11.86
CA SER A 125 26.00 3.93 11.69
C SER A 125 24.77 3.03 11.45
N GLU A 126 24.90 1.71 11.59
CA GLU A 126 23.78 0.73 11.55
C GLU A 126 22.57 1.07 12.43
N PRO A 127 22.71 1.55 13.69
CA PRO A 127 21.54 1.83 14.55
C PRO A 127 20.59 2.89 13.98
N LEU A 128 21.10 3.74 13.07
CA LEU A 128 20.34 4.85 12.51
C LEU A 128 19.30 4.43 11.50
N VAL A 129 19.43 3.31 10.77
CA VAL A 129 18.33 2.90 9.85
C VAL A 129 17.06 2.67 10.66
N ASN A 130 17.21 2.03 11.82
CA ASN A 130 16.11 1.72 12.72
C ASN A 130 15.56 2.95 13.45
N THR A 131 16.39 3.97 13.70
CA THR A 131 15.92 5.21 14.35
C THR A 131 15.31 6.19 13.35
N THR A 132 15.90 6.28 12.15
CA THR A 132 15.53 7.22 11.11
C THR A 132 14.16 6.90 10.55
N VAL A 133 13.92 5.65 10.18
CA VAL A 133 12.59 5.27 9.69
C VAL A 133 11.53 5.43 10.81
N SER A 134 11.89 5.26 12.10
CA SER A 134 10.96 5.45 13.25
C SER A 134 10.44 6.88 13.29
N SER A 135 11.25 7.85 12.84
CA SER A 135 10.91 9.27 12.84
C SER A 135 10.04 9.71 11.65
N ILE A 136 10.09 9.01 10.51
CA ILE A 136 9.17 9.22 9.37
C ILE A 136 7.73 8.90 9.81
N ILE A 137 7.56 7.84 10.59
CA ILE A 137 6.26 7.35 11.08
C ILE A 137 5.59 8.32 12.04
N LEU A 138 6.37 9.03 12.85
CA LEU A 138 5.84 9.90 13.89
C LEU A 138 5.42 11.27 13.36
N SER A 139 5.81 11.65 12.12
CA SER A 139 5.44 12.95 11.54
C SER A 139 4.15 12.93 10.72
N ASP A 140 3.76 11.79 10.13
CA ASP A 140 2.54 11.68 9.32
C ASP A 140 1.50 10.79 10.01
N GLU A 141 0.39 11.41 10.43
CA GLU A 141 -0.96 10.91 10.80
C GLU A 141 -1.22 9.42 11.20
N LEU A 142 -0.25 8.69 11.74
CA LEU A 142 -0.43 7.37 12.36
C LEU A 142 -0.72 7.47 13.88
N THR A 143 -1.23 8.61 14.34
CA THR A 143 -1.63 8.84 15.74
C THR A 143 -2.90 8.07 16.17
N ALA A 144 -3.55 7.32 15.28
CA ALA A 144 -4.79 6.62 15.60
C ALA A 144 -4.62 5.23 16.26
N SER A 145 -3.41 4.73 16.44
CA SER A 145 -3.20 3.42 17.09
C SER A 145 -2.15 3.49 18.19
N LYS A 146 -2.59 3.72 19.43
CA LYS A 146 -1.79 3.47 20.65
C LYS A 146 -1.61 1.97 20.88
N ASN A 147 -1.10 1.25 19.88
CA ASN A 147 -0.77 -0.15 20.03
C ASN A 147 0.62 -0.27 20.66
N ASP A 148 0.74 -1.11 21.70
CA ASP A 148 1.99 -1.55 22.36
C ASP A 148 2.90 -2.38 21.42
N GLY A 149 2.99 -1.99 20.14
CA GLY A 149 3.79 -2.66 19.12
C GLY A 149 5.28 -2.44 19.31
N ASP A 150 6.06 -3.46 18.97
CA ASP A 150 7.51 -3.36 18.84
C ASP A 150 7.85 -2.20 17.87
N PRO A 151 8.61 -1.17 18.31
CA PRO A 151 8.97 -0.03 17.48
C PRO A 151 9.59 -0.43 16.15
N GLU A 152 10.32 -1.55 16.13
CA GLU A 152 10.98 -2.09 14.93
C GLU A 152 9.99 -2.68 13.90
N SER A 153 8.78 -3.07 14.31
CA SER A 153 7.73 -3.52 13.39
C SER A 153 6.98 -2.35 12.76
N ASN A 154 6.69 -1.31 13.54
CA ASN A 154 6.07 -0.07 13.03
C ASN A 154 7.00 0.64 12.05
N LEU A 155 8.30 0.65 12.39
CA LEU A 155 9.42 1.09 11.55
C LEU A 155 9.35 0.52 10.13
N LEU A 156 9.38 -0.81 10.06
CA LEU A 156 9.39 -1.54 8.80
C LEU A 156 8.12 -1.22 7.99
N ALA A 157 6.98 -1.03 8.66
CA ALA A 157 5.69 -0.78 8.02
C ALA A 157 5.66 0.49 7.18
N ALA A 158 6.08 1.62 7.74
CA ALA A 158 6.13 2.86 6.95
C ALA A 158 7.25 2.84 5.92
N THR A 159 8.33 2.11 6.17
CA THR A 159 9.36 1.90 5.15
C THR A 159 8.71 1.35 3.88
N VAL A 160 7.95 0.27 3.99
CA VAL A 160 7.32 -0.37 2.82
C VAL A 160 6.10 0.41 2.29
N ALA A 161 5.44 1.20 3.12
CA ALA A 161 4.31 2.02 2.69
C ALA A 161 4.72 3.24 1.85
N TYR A 162 5.90 3.81 2.11
CA TYR A 162 6.33 5.06 1.49
C TYR A 162 7.58 4.93 0.61
N LEU A 163 8.29 3.79 0.64
CA LEU A 163 9.42 3.57 -0.26
C LEU A 163 8.96 3.42 -1.71
N SER A 164 9.65 4.11 -2.61
CA SER A 164 9.69 3.69 -4.01
C SER A 164 10.31 2.30 -4.14
N PHE A 165 9.90 1.58 -5.18
CA PHE A 165 10.42 0.26 -5.49
C PHE A 165 11.96 0.27 -5.66
N GLU A 166 12.52 1.29 -6.30
CA GLU A 166 13.96 1.44 -6.49
C GLU A 166 14.70 1.58 -5.15
N CYS A 167 14.19 2.41 -4.24
CA CYS A 167 14.79 2.57 -2.91
C CYS A 167 14.71 1.27 -2.11
N PHE A 168 13.60 0.54 -2.22
CA PHE A 168 13.46 -0.80 -1.62
C PHE A 168 14.55 -1.77 -2.14
N ILE A 169 14.73 -1.87 -3.47
CA ILE A 169 15.76 -2.73 -4.06
C ILE A 169 17.17 -2.35 -3.62
N ILE A 170 17.46 -1.06 -3.53
CA ILE A 170 18.76 -0.57 -3.04
C ILE A 170 19.01 -1.04 -1.59
N LEU A 171 18.01 -0.92 -0.71
CA LEU A 171 18.14 -1.33 0.70
C LEU A 171 18.29 -2.84 0.88
N ILE A 172 17.60 -3.65 0.06
CA ILE A 172 17.77 -5.10 0.05
C ILE A 172 19.20 -5.48 -0.40
N ARG A 173 19.68 -4.89 -1.50
CA ARG A 173 21.02 -5.17 -2.04
C ARG A 173 22.14 -4.76 -1.09
N ASP A 174 21.94 -3.71 -0.31
CA ASP A 174 22.88 -3.25 0.72
C ASP A 174 22.89 -4.17 1.95
N GLY A 175 21.89 -5.03 2.12
CA GLY A 175 21.76 -5.93 3.27
C GLY A 175 21.13 -5.29 4.51
N ARG A 176 20.71 -4.01 4.43
CA ARG A 176 20.00 -3.31 5.51
C ARG A 176 18.55 -3.75 5.65
N LEU A 177 17.98 -4.21 4.54
CA LEU A 177 16.64 -4.77 4.51
C LEU A 177 16.80 -6.26 4.27
N THR A 178 16.41 -7.08 5.25
CA THR A 178 16.40 -8.53 5.08
C THR A 178 15.02 -8.95 4.60
N PRO A 179 14.89 -9.59 3.43
CA PRO A 179 13.62 -10.13 2.99
C PRO A 179 13.12 -11.21 3.96
N ASP A 180 12.05 -10.90 4.69
CA ASP A 180 11.40 -11.81 5.61
C ASP A 180 9.87 -11.72 5.50
N HIS A 181 9.17 -12.55 6.28
CA HIS A 181 7.71 -12.56 6.33
C HIS A 181 7.11 -11.20 6.72
N ARG A 182 7.80 -10.39 7.52
CA ARG A 182 7.28 -9.07 7.92
C ARG A 182 7.29 -8.10 6.75
N LEU A 183 8.27 -8.13 5.87
CA LEU A 183 8.22 -7.29 4.66
C LEU A 183 7.06 -7.65 3.73
N ILE A 184 6.71 -8.93 3.66
CA ILE A 184 5.54 -9.38 2.91
C ILE A 184 4.26 -8.83 3.56
N GLU A 185 4.11 -8.91 4.89
CA GLU A 185 2.99 -8.30 5.65
C GLU A 185 2.77 -6.85 5.25
N LEU A 186 3.87 -6.13 5.17
CA LEU A 186 3.85 -4.70 5.00
C LEU A 186 3.61 -4.30 3.55
N ALA A 187 4.16 -5.06 2.59
CA ALA A 187 3.87 -4.87 1.17
C ALA A 187 2.38 -5.12 0.87
N ILE A 188 1.79 -6.13 1.50
CA ILE A 188 0.34 -6.40 1.43
C ILE A 188 -0.45 -5.26 2.07
N SER A 189 -0.04 -4.84 3.28
CA SER A 189 -0.74 -3.80 4.04
C SER A 189 -0.72 -2.44 3.32
N SER A 190 0.39 -2.12 2.65
CA SER A 190 0.56 -0.91 1.85
C SER A 190 0.06 -1.02 0.42
N GLN A 191 -0.37 -2.21 -0.02
CA GLN A 191 -0.78 -2.49 -1.40
C GLN A 191 0.33 -2.21 -2.43
N SER A 192 1.60 -2.35 -2.04
CA SER A 192 2.74 -2.15 -2.95
C SER A 192 2.98 -3.41 -3.79
N MET A 193 2.30 -3.49 -4.93
CA MET A 193 2.34 -4.66 -5.82
C MET A 193 3.74 -4.96 -6.37
N ASP A 194 4.52 -3.93 -6.70
CA ASP A 194 5.88 -4.11 -7.23
C ASP A 194 6.80 -4.74 -6.18
N ILE A 195 6.73 -4.27 -4.93
CA ILE A 195 7.51 -4.81 -3.81
C ILE A 195 7.04 -6.24 -3.51
N LEU A 196 5.72 -6.49 -3.46
CA LEU A 196 5.15 -7.80 -3.19
C LEU A 196 5.55 -8.81 -4.27
N SER A 197 5.42 -8.46 -5.55
CA SER A 197 5.81 -9.30 -6.69
C SER A 197 7.29 -9.64 -6.62
N TRP A 198 8.15 -8.64 -6.38
CA TRP A 198 9.59 -8.86 -6.23
C TRP A 198 9.91 -9.79 -5.05
N LEU A 199 9.26 -9.61 -3.90
CA LEU A 199 9.44 -10.46 -2.73
C LEU A 199 9.03 -11.92 -3.02
N ILE A 200 7.94 -12.14 -3.74
CA ILE A 200 7.49 -13.48 -4.14
C ILE A 200 8.52 -14.14 -5.07
N ASP A 201 9.07 -13.39 -6.03
CA ASP A 201 9.99 -13.94 -7.04
C ASP A 201 11.41 -14.17 -6.53
N ASN A 202 11.91 -13.35 -5.59
CA ASN A 202 13.34 -13.28 -5.27
C ASN A 202 13.70 -13.85 -3.90
N VAL A 203 12.73 -14.02 -2.99
CA VAL A 203 13.03 -14.54 -1.66
C VAL A 203 12.98 -16.06 -1.74
N SER A 204 14.16 -16.70 -1.76
CA SER A 204 14.29 -18.15 -1.54
C SER A 204 13.89 -18.43 -0.11
N ILE A 205 12.62 -18.73 0.09
CA ILE A 205 12.09 -19.03 1.40
C ILE A 205 12.45 -20.49 1.66
N PRO A 206 13.19 -20.78 2.75
CA PRO A 206 13.70 -22.12 3.02
C PRO A 206 12.59 -23.17 2.90
N ASP A 207 12.93 -24.33 2.35
CA ASP A 207 12.05 -25.43 1.87
C ASP A 207 11.00 -26.00 2.83
N ASN A 208 10.78 -25.41 4.01
CA ASN A 208 9.49 -25.62 4.65
C ASN A 208 8.43 -24.80 3.89
N GLU A 209 8.00 -25.37 2.76
CA GLU A 209 6.87 -24.95 1.92
C GLU A 209 5.61 -24.66 2.76
N GLN A 210 5.45 -25.37 3.89
CA GLN A 210 4.44 -25.09 4.90
C GLN A 210 4.62 -23.75 5.61
N ASN A 211 5.83 -23.28 5.89
CA ASN A 211 6.06 -21.96 6.47
C ASN A 211 5.92 -20.85 5.44
N PHE A 212 6.27 -21.00 4.15
CA PHE A 212 6.01 -19.90 3.21
C PHE A 212 4.50 -19.73 2.99
N ARG A 213 3.78 -20.85 2.75
CA ARG A 213 2.31 -20.84 2.74
C ARG A 213 1.78 -20.29 4.05
N ALA A 214 2.27 -20.80 5.18
CA ALA A 214 1.86 -20.34 6.49
C ALA A 214 2.35 -18.94 6.83
N GLN A 215 3.32 -18.31 6.13
CA GLN A 215 3.91 -16.98 6.35
C GLN A 215 3.33 -15.93 5.42
N MET A 216 3.02 -16.24 4.16
CA MET A 216 2.08 -15.45 3.35
C MET A 216 0.70 -15.47 4.01
N PHE A 217 0.28 -16.63 4.53
CA PHE A 217 -0.87 -16.71 5.42
C PHE A 217 -0.60 -15.98 6.74
N TYR A 218 0.51 -16.20 7.45
CA TYR A 218 0.81 -15.59 8.77
C TYR A 218 0.80 -14.06 8.65
N ALA A 219 1.33 -13.60 7.52
CA ALA A 219 1.48 -12.22 7.19
C ALA A 219 0.14 -11.52 7.01
N ALA A 220 -0.75 -12.17 6.28
CA ALA A 220 -2.13 -11.75 6.17
C ALA A 220 -2.97 -12.06 7.43
N THR A 221 -2.42 -12.64 8.53
CA THR A 221 -3.20 -13.18 9.67
C THR A 221 -2.74 -12.89 11.12
N ARG A 222 -2.09 -11.76 11.43
CA ARG A 222 -1.87 -11.34 12.84
C ARG A 222 -2.82 -10.24 13.36
N PRO A 223 -3.21 -10.22 14.68
CA PRO A 223 -2.62 -10.99 15.80
C PRO A 223 -3.57 -11.62 16.86
N ARG A 224 -3.00 -12.64 17.55
CA ARG A 224 -3.33 -13.20 18.89
C ARG A 224 -4.76 -13.72 19.10
N ASN A 225 -4.89 -15.05 19.04
CA ASN A 225 -5.98 -15.91 19.56
C ASN A 225 -7.05 -16.32 18.54
N ALA A 226 -6.95 -17.53 17.97
CA ALA A 226 -8.01 -18.29 17.26
C ALA A 226 -8.82 -17.59 16.12
N THR A 227 -8.60 -16.31 15.86
CA THR A 227 -9.23 -15.45 14.84
C THR A 227 -8.33 -15.25 13.60
N ALA A 228 -7.18 -15.94 13.52
CA ALA A 228 -6.22 -15.80 12.43
C ALA A 228 -6.84 -16.08 11.04
N ASN A 229 -7.79 -17.01 10.93
CA ASN A 229 -8.44 -17.34 9.65
C ASN A 229 -9.37 -16.23 9.11
N VAL A 230 -9.79 -15.27 9.95
CA VAL A 230 -10.67 -14.16 9.56
C VAL A 230 -9.91 -13.09 8.76
N GLN A 231 -8.58 -13.03 8.90
CA GLN A 231 -7.83 -11.87 8.43
C GLN A 231 -7.33 -11.93 6.98
N ILE A 232 -7.03 -13.12 6.44
CA ILE A 232 -6.89 -13.31 4.97
C ILE A 232 -8.18 -12.99 4.28
N GLY A 233 -9.31 -13.43 4.89
CA GLY A 233 -10.63 -12.93 4.56
C GLY A 233 -10.59 -11.41 4.48
N THR A 234 -10.28 -10.70 5.56
CA THR A 234 -10.27 -9.22 5.51
C THR A 234 -9.33 -8.58 4.48
N TYR A 235 -8.15 -9.16 4.18
CA TYR A 235 -7.25 -8.60 3.15
C TYR A 235 -7.73 -8.91 1.73
N LEU A 236 -8.11 -10.16 1.45
CA LEU A 236 -8.78 -10.53 0.20
C LEU A 236 -10.14 -9.84 0.04
N MET A 237 -10.76 -9.43 1.14
CA MET A 237 -12.01 -8.66 1.16
C MET A 237 -11.80 -7.16 0.99
N ARG A 238 -10.57 -6.62 1.11
CA ARG A 238 -10.31 -5.21 0.69
C ARG A 238 -10.62 -5.05 -0.79
N ASP A 239 -10.99 -3.84 -1.21
CA ASP A 239 -11.42 -3.53 -2.59
C ASP A 239 -10.30 -3.61 -3.65
N SER A 240 -9.13 -4.16 -3.31
CA SER A 240 -8.06 -4.38 -4.29
C SER A 240 -8.33 -5.66 -5.09
N ARG A 241 -8.89 -5.48 -6.27
CA ARG A 241 -9.06 -6.53 -7.28
C ARG A 241 -7.72 -7.17 -7.66
N ASP A 242 -6.69 -6.36 -7.87
CA ASP A 242 -5.39 -6.83 -8.35
C ASP A 242 -4.69 -7.72 -7.32
N LEU A 243 -4.78 -7.39 -6.03
CA LEU A 243 -4.27 -8.27 -4.97
C LEU A 243 -5.02 -9.60 -4.95
N PHE A 244 -6.34 -9.56 -5.08
CA PHE A 244 -7.17 -10.76 -5.07
C PHE A 244 -6.81 -11.71 -6.21
N ASP A 245 -6.71 -11.19 -7.43
CA ASP A 245 -6.33 -11.96 -8.61
C ASP A 245 -4.89 -12.50 -8.48
N LEU A 246 -3.94 -11.67 -8.01
CA LEU A 246 -2.55 -12.09 -7.75
C LEU A 246 -2.48 -13.27 -6.77
N PHE A 247 -3.23 -13.22 -5.67
CA PHE A 247 -3.23 -14.30 -4.69
C PHE A 247 -3.86 -15.58 -5.26
N LEU A 248 -4.93 -15.48 -6.04
CA LEU A 248 -5.59 -16.65 -6.61
C LEU A 248 -4.76 -17.34 -7.70
N ASP A 249 -3.97 -16.59 -8.47
CA ASP A 249 -3.10 -17.13 -9.50
C ASP A 249 -1.89 -17.89 -8.93
N HIS A 250 -1.53 -17.62 -7.66
CA HIS A 250 -0.36 -18.21 -7.06
C HIS A 250 -0.61 -19.69 -6.68
N PRO A 251 0.19 -20.67 -7.19
CA PRO A 251 -0.09 -22.10 -7.04
C PRO A 251 -0.12 -22.57 -5.57
N LEU A 252 0.65 -21.89 -4.70
CA LEU A 252 0.72 -22.22 -3.28
C LEU A 252 -0.43 -21.64 -2.44
N VAL A 253 -1.23 -20.72 -2.98
CA VAL A 253 -2.40 -20.18 -2.27
C VAL A 253 -3.53 -21.17 -2.45
N ASP A 254 -4.02 -21.72 -1.34
CA ASP A 254 -5.21 -22.57 -1.34
C ASP A 254 -6.40 -21.78 -0.78
N PRO A 255 -7.32 -21.28 -1.65
CA PRO A 255 -8.48 -20.54 -1.19
C PRO A 255 -9.44 -21.41 -0.38
N ASN A 256 -9.27 -22.74 -0.41
CA ASN A 256 -10.04 -23.70 0.37
C ASN A 256 -9.54 -23.89 1.81
N TYR A 257 -8.36 -23.35 2.15
CA TYR A 257 -7.69 -23.67 3.43
C TYR A 257 -8.58 -23.35 4.64
N THR A 258 -9.31 -22.24 4.61
CA THR A 258 -10.27 -21.88 5.68
C THR A 258 -11.71 -22.15 5.29
N ASN A 259 -12.04 -22.28 4.00
CA ASN A 259 -13.40 -22.25 3.43
C ASN A 259 -14.27 -21.04 3.85
N ASP A 260 -13.88 -20.31 4.89
CA ASP A 260 -14.51 -19.10 5.39
C ASP A 260 -14.38 -17.93 4.38
N LEU A 261 -13.42 -18.01 3.44
CA LEU A 261 -13.28 -17.03 2.36
C LEU A 261 -14.55 -16.92 1.50
N LEU A 262 -15.12 -18.05 1.05
CA LEU A 262 -16.34 -18.04 0.24
C LEU A 262 -17.53 -17.51 1.03
N ILE A 263 -17.64 -17.93 2.29
CA ILE A 263 -18.66 -17.47 3.24
C ILE A 263 -18.60 -15.94 3.37
N GLN A 264 -17.40 -15.38 3.54
CA GLN A 264 -17.19 -13.94 3.64
C GLN A 264 -17.48 -13.21 2.32
N ILE A 265 -17.06 -13.75 1.16
CA ILE A 265 -17.39 -13.19 -0.16
C ILE A 265 -18.91 -13.09 -0.36
N CYS A 266 -19.63 -14.13 0.05
CA CYS A 266 -21.10 -14.16 0.03
C CYS A 266 -21.73 -13.18 1.03
N HIS A 267 -21.15 -13.05 2.22
CA HIS A 267 -21.58 -12.09 3.24
C HIS A 267 -21.50 -10.64 2.70
N ASP A 268 -20.37 -10.29 2.08
CA ASP A 268 -20.10 -8.95 1.55
C ASP A 268 -20.75 -8.70 0.17
N ALA A 269 -21.47 -9.69 -0.35
CA ALA A 269 -22.14 -9.66 -1.65
C ALA A 269 -21.23 -9.23 -2.81
N ASN A 270 -19.97 -9.68 -2.81
CA ASN A 270 -19.00 -9.30 -3.85
C ASN A 270 -19.04 -10.29 -5.03
N LEU A 271 -19.83 -9.98 -6.06
CA LEU A 271 -20.04 -10.85 -7.22
C LEU A 271 -18.74 -11.14 -7.99
N HIS A 272 -17.85 -10.16 -8.09
CA HIS A 272 -16.60 -10.30 -8.83
C HIS A 272 -15.69 -11.35 -8.15
N LYS A 273 -15.43 -11.20 -6.85
CA LYS A 273 -14.61 -12.15 -6.09
C LYS A 273 -15.20 -13.55 -6.11
N LEU A 274 -16.53 -13.68 -6.05
CA LEU A 274 -17.21 -14.97 -6.18
C LEU A 274 -16.88 -15.67 -7.50
N LYS A 275 -16.95 -14.95 -8.62
CA LYS A 275 -16.63 -15.52 -9.94
C LYS A 275 -15.19 -16.01 -10.00
N CYS A 276 -14.24 -15.17 -9.56
CA CYS A 276 -12.82 -15.53 -9.56
C CYS A 276 -12.55 -16.79 -8.71
N VAL A 277 -13.09 -16.90 -7.49
CA VAL A 277 -12.82 -18.09 -6.64
C VAL A 277 -13.46 -19.37 -7.16
N LEU A 278 -14.62 -19.28 -7.81
CA LEU A 278 -15.28 -20.45 -8.38
C LEU A 278 -14.63 -20.90 -9.69
N GLU A 279 -14.12 -19.97 -10.50
CA GLU A 279 -13.41 -20.28 -11.75
C GLU A 279 -12.12 -21.05 -11.50
N VAL A 280 -11.39 -20.72 -10.43
CA VAL A 280 -10.21 -21.48 -9.99
C VAL A 280 -10.57 -22.91 -9.57
N GLY A 281 -11.84 -23.19 -9.22
CA GLY A 281 -12.36 -24.52 -8.91
C GLY A 281 -11.84 -25.14 -7.60
N ARG A 282 -11.00 -24.42 -6.86
CA ARG A 282 -10.39 -24.90 -5.59
C ARG A 282 -11.29 -24.73 -4.37
N VAL A 283 -12.23 -23.79 -4.43
CA VAL A 283 -13.18 -23.52 -3.35
C VAL A 283 -14.37 -24.47 -3.44
N ASP A 284 -14.86 -24.97 -2.30
CA ASP A 284 -16.05 -25.83 -2.21
C ASP A 284 -17.29 -25.09 -1.67
N PRO A 285 -18.27 -24.75 -2.53
CA PRO A 285 -19.55 -24.16 -2.09
C PRO A 285 -20.41 -25.08 -1.21
N GLY A 286 -20.14 -26.39 -1.18
CA GLY A 286 -20.82 -27.34 -0.31
C GLY A 286 -20.37 -27.28 1.16
N TYR A 287 -19.28 -26.55 1.46
CA TYR A 287 -18.70 -26.51 2.79
C TYR A 287 -19.70 -26.08 3.88
N ARG A 288 -19.63 -26.77 5.04
CA ARG A 288 -20.52 -26.57 6.21
C ARG A 288 -22.00 -26.51 5.85
N ASP A 289 -22.45 -27.49 5.07
CA ASP A 289 -23.84 -27.59 4.64
C ASP A 289 -24.25 -26.39 3.78
N SER A 290 -23.37 -25.96 2.87
CA SER A 290 -23.58 -24.78 2.02
C SER A 290 -23.80 -23.48 2.81
N GLN A 291 -23.00 -23.24 3.86
CA GLN A 291 -23.12 -22.05 4.71
C GLN A 291 -23.05 -20.73 3.91
N CYS A 292 -22.33 -20.70 2.79
CA CYS A 292 -22.25 -19.51 1.94
C CYS A 292 -23.62 -19.07 1.39
N LEU A 293 -24.55 -20.01 1.15
CA LEU A 293 -25.93 -19.69 0.76
C LEU A 293 -26.66 -18.98 1.90
N PHE A 294 -26.47 -19.40 3.15
CA PHE A 294 -27.10 -18.76 4.31
C PHE A 294 -26.59 -17.33 4.48
N GLU A 295 -25.28 -17.12 4.45
CA GLU A 295 -24.70 -15.76 4.56
C GLU A 295 -25.16 -14.84 3.45
N LEU A 296 -25.25 -15.33 2.21
CA LEU A 296 -25.72 -14.55 1.07
C LEU A 296 -27.17 -14.08 1.25
N ILE A 297 -28.00 -14.85 1.97
CA ILE A 297 -29.42 -14.54 2.18
C ILE A 297 -29.63 -13.72 3.46
N GLU A 298 -29.00 -14.09 4.56
CA GLU A 298 -29.23 -13.52 5.90
C GLU A 298 -28.65 -12.11 6.05
N THR A 299 -27.49 -11.81 5.46
CA THR A 299 -26.84 -10.48 5.58
C THR A 299 -27.68 -9.32 5.02
N LYS A 300 -28.66 -9.60 4.16
CA LYS A 300 -29.59 -8.60 3.65
C LYS A 300 -30.57 -8.11 4.72
N LEU A 301 -30.82 -8.92 5.75
CA LEU A 301 -31.75 -8.60 6.82
C LEU A 301 -31.16 -7.58 7.81
N SER A 302 -29.82 -7.48 7.89
CA SER A 302 -29.14 -6.54 8.80
C SER A 302 -28.84 -5.17 8.16
N HIS A 303 -28.68 -5.08 6.84
CA HIS A 303 -28.23 -3.87 6.13
C HIS A 303 -29.26 -3.30 5.13
N MET A 304 -30.53 -3.22 5.54
CA MET A 304 -31.68 -2.88 4.68
C MET A 304 -31.66 -1.50 3.97
N GLU A 305 -30.65 -0.65 4.18
CA GLU A 305 -30.63 0.72 3.65
C GLU A 305 -29.77 0.91 2.39
N ASP A 306 -28.91 -0.04 2.02
CA ASP A 306 -28.07 0.08 0.81
C ASP A 306 -28.68 -0.66 -0.38
N THR A 307 -29.38 0.08 -1.24
CA THR A 307 -30.03 -0.44 -2.45
C THR A 307 -29.06 -0.80 -3.58
N SER A 308 -27.77 -0.43 -3.47
CA SER A 308 -26.79 -0.66 -4.55
C SER A 308 -26.44 -2.14 -4.75
N LEU A 309 -26.57 -2.97 -3.71
CA LEU A 309 -26.24 -4.40 -3.73
C LEU A 309 -27.43 -5.30 -4.13
N ASP A 310 -28.56 -4.72 -4.54
CA ASP A 310 -29.78 -5.49 -4.84
C ASP A 310 -29.63 -6.37 -6.08
N ASP A 311 -28.79 -5.99 -7.04
CA ASP A 311 -28.60 -6.71 -8.32
C ASP A 311 -27.53 -7.82 -8.24
N GLU A 312 -26.54 -7.71 -7.34
CA GLU A 312 -25.44 -8.68 -7.27
C GLU A 312 -25.86 -10.00 -6.62
N ARG A 313 -26.68 -9.94 -5.56
CA ARG A 313 -27.08 -11.15 -4.80
C ARG A 313 -27.87 -12.18 -5.61
N PRO A 314 -28.87 -11.80 -6.44
CA PRO A 314 -29.52 -12.74 -7.35
C PRO A 314 -28.52 -13.45 -8.27
N ALA A 315 -27.60 -12.69 -8.87
CA ALA A 315 -26.57 -13.26 -9.75
C ALA A 315 -25.63 -14.21 -8.99
N MET A 316 -25.21 -13.85 -7.77
CA MET A 316 -24.41 -14.72 -6.92
C MET A 316 -25.13 -16.01 -6.56
N LEU A 317 -26.41 -15.94 -6.22
CA LEU A 317 -27.22 -17.11 -5.88
C LEU A 317 -27.36 -18.04 -7.09
N GLU A 318 -27.66 -17.49 -8.27
CA GLU A 318 -27.71 -18.28 -9.50
C GLU A 318 -26.39 -18.99 -9.78
N ILE A 319 -25.26 -18.30 -9.62
CA ILE A 319 -23.93 -18.88 -9.85
C ILE A 319 -23.67 -20.03 -8.88
N LEU A 320 -23.95 -19.84 -7.59
CA LEU A 320 -23.75 -20.88 -6.57
C LEU A 320 -24.64 -22.11 -6.83
N LEU A 321 -25.90 -21.92 -7.20
CA LEU A 321 -26.80 -23.03 -7.51
C LEU A 321 -26.41 -23.76 -8.79
N LYS A 322 -25.97 -23.02 -9.83
CA LYS A 322 -25.47 -23.59 -11.10
C LYS A 322 -24.18 -24.38 -10.93
N ASP A 323 -23.31 -24.01 -9.97
CA ASP A 323 -22.12 -24.79 -9.61
C ASP A 323 -22.46 -26.21 -9.13
N GLY A 324 -23.66 -26.39 -8.55
CA GLY A 324 -24.20 -27.70 -8.18
C GLY A 324 -23.63 -28.28 -6.88
N ARG A 325 -22.45 -27.84 -6.41
CA ARG A 325 -21.92 -28.24 -5.10
C ARG A 325 -22.61 -27.54 -3.94
N ALA A 326 -23.06 -26.30 -4.12
CA ALA A 326 -23.94 -25.66 -3.17
C ALA A 326 -25.33 -26.31 -3.24
N ASP A 327 -25.78 -26.88 -2.14
CA ASP A 327 -27.06 -27.57 -2.02
C ASP A 327 -28.02 -26.75 -1.14
N PRO A 328 -29.12 -26.22 -1.71
CA PRO A 328 -30.07 -25.41 -0.97
C PRO A 328 -30.97 -26.23 -0.02
N THR A 329 -30.91 -27.56 -0.09
CA THR A 329 -31.74 -28.49 0.71
C THR A 329 -31.06 -28.90 2.02
N THR A 330 -29.82 -28.45 2.24
CA THR A 330 -29.06 -28.73 3.45
C THR A 330 -29.75 -28.23 4.71
N ARG A 331 -29.35 -28.77 5.87
CA ARG A 331 -29.97 -28.47 7.18
C ARG A 331 -31.49 -28.66 7.18
N GLY A 332 -31.98 -29.68 6.49
CA GLY A 332 -33.41 -29.98 6.38
C GLY A 332 -34.21 -28.90 5.64
N GLY A 333 -33.58 -28.23 4.68
CA GLY A 333 -34.16 -27.12 3.92
C GLY A 333 -34.43 -25.88 4.77
N SER A 334 -33.63 -25.64 5.82
CA SER A 334 -33.79 -24.45 6.67
C SER A 334 -33.68 -23.16 5.88
N LEU A 335 -32.81 -23.11 4.87
CA LEU A 335 -32.68 -21.98 3.94
C LEU A 335 -34.01 -21.64 3.26
N LEU A 336 -34.73 -22.67 2.81
CA LEU A 336 -36.03 -22.58 2.14
C LEU A 336 -37.18 -22.20 3.08
N ARG A 337 -36.92 -22.11 4.39
CA ARG A 337 -37.91 -21.71 5.41
C ARG A 337 -37.68 -20.28 5.94
N LEU A 338 -36.53 -19.67 5.66
CA LEU A 338 -36.21 -18.32 6.12
C LEU A 338 -37.20 -17.29 5.54
N GLU A 339 -37.83 -16.44 6.36
CA GLU A 339 -38.83 -15.47 5.83
C GLU A 339 -38.29 -14.55 4.71
N GLY A 340 -36.97 -14.41 4.59
CA GLY A 340 -36.27 -13.67 3.54
C GLY A 340 -36.47 -14.16 2.11
N TRP A 341 -36.86 -15.43 1.86
CA TRP A 341 -37.15 -15.91 0.49
C TRP A 341 -38.45 -15.36 -0.10
N ARG A 342 -39.23 -14.59 0.67
CA ARG A 342 -40.45 -13.91 0.20
C ARG A 342 -40.16 -12.78 -0.80
N LYS A 343 -38.90 -12.41 -1.05
CA LYS A 343 -38.58 -11.56 -2.21
C LYS A 343 -38.81 -12.38 -3.48
N GLU A 344 -39.55 -11.80 -4.42
CA GLU A 344 -39.99 -12.46 -5.66
C GLU A 344 -38.84 -13.18 -6.40
N TRP A 345 -37.65 -12.58 -6.44
CA TRP A 345 -36.49 -13.16 -7.12
C TRP A 345 -35.92 -14.42 -6.44
N TYR A 346 -35.96 -14.55 -5.10
CA TYR A 346 -35.49 -15.78 -4.42
C TYR A 346 -36.37 -16.95 -4.81
N HIS A 347 -37.68 -16.75 -4.78
CA HIS A 347 -38.65 -17.77 -5.17
C HIS A 347 -38.42 -18.20 -6.62
N THR A 348 -38.25 -17.25 -7.54
CA THR A 348 -37.96 -17.56 -8.95
C THR A 348 -36.69 -18.42 -9.09
N ILE A 349 -35.58 -17.99 -8.49
CA ILE A 349 -34.30 -18.71 -8.61
C ILE A 349 -34.37 -20.11 -7.96
N PHE A 350 -34.97 -20.26 -6.78
CA PHE A 350 -35.10 -21.58 -6.13
C PHE A 350 -36.07 -22.52 -6.86
N MET A 351 -37.09 -21.98 -7.54
CA MET A 351 -38.00 -22.81 -8.33
C MET A 351 -37.38 -23.30 -9.64
N GLU A 352 -36.33 -22.62 -10.12
CA GLU A 352 -35.50 -23.09 -11.24
C GLU A 352 -34.54 -24.21 -10.83
N ASP A 353 -34.04 -24.23 -9.59
CA ASP A 353 -33.22 -25.33 -9.08
C ASP A 353 -34.10 -26.55 -8.71
N GLU A 354 -33.86 -27.69 -9.38
CA GLU A 354 -34.68 -28.89 -9.21
C GLU A 354 -34.66 -29.44 -7.77
N ARG A 355 -33.55 -29.30 -7.04
CA ARG A 355 -33.37 -29.82 -5.68
C ARG A 355 -34.20 -28.99 -4.70
N ALA A 356 -34.09 -27.67 -4.80
CA ALA A 356 -34.90 -26.74 -4.01
C ALA A 356 -36.39 -26.93 -4.30
N ARG A 357 -36.79 -26.95 -5.58
CA ARG A 357 -38.20 -27.15 -6.00
C ARG A 357 -38.80 -28.44 -5.44
N LYS A 358 -38.10 -29.59 -5.55
CA LYS A 358 -38.58 -30.86 -4.98
C LYS A 358 -38.80 -30.75 -3.47
N THR A 359 -37.87 -30.12 -2.76
CA THR A 359 -37.95 -29.94 -1.31
C THR A 359 -39.14 -29.05 -0.93
N LEU A 360 -39.33 -27.92 -1.61
CA LEU A 360 -40.48 -27.03 -1.40
C LEU A 360 -41.82 -27.75 -1.58
N LEU A 361 -41.97 -28.54 -2.64
CA LEU A 361 -43.17 -29.35 -2.89
C LEU A 361 -43.45 -30.35 -1.76
N THR A 362 -42.41 -30.97 -1.20
CA THR A 362 -42.57 -31.91 -0.08
C THR A 362 -42.90 -31.22 1.25
N MET A 363 -42.44 -29.98 1.44
CA MET A 363 -42.69 -29.22 2.67
C MET A 363 -44.14 -28.76 2.81
N ASN A 364 -44.98 -28.94 1.78
CA ASN A 364 -46.40 -28.56 1.80
C ASN A 364 -46.60 -27.09 2.20
N ILE A 365 -45.61 -26.25 1.91
CA ILE A 365 -45.68 -24.80 2.10
C ILE A 365 -46.72 -24.33 1.08
N LYS A 366 -47.93 -24.10 1.56
CA LYS A 366 -48.98 -23.49 0.74
C LYS A 366 -48.48 -22.09 0.35
N GLU A 367 -48.41 -21.86 -0.96
CA GLU A 367 -48.12 -20.56 -1.58
C GLU A 367 -48.92 -19.42 -0.93
#